data_AF-S8CUJ7-F1
#
_entry.id   AF-S8CUJ7-F1
#
_cell.length_a   1.000
_cell.length_b   1.000
_cell.length_c   1.000
_cell.angle_alpha   90.00
_cell.angle_beta   90.00
_cell.angle_gamma   90.00
#
_symmetry.space_group_name_H-M   'P 1'
#
loop_
_entity.id
_entity.type
_entity.pdbx_description
1 polymer ?
#
loop_
_entity_poly.entity_id
_entity_poly.type
_entity_poly.pdbx_seq_one_letter_code
_entity_poly.pdbx_strand_id
1 'polypeptide(L)'
;FGSCRKNASPETISLEPMSNCSLRVSADDLEPPNSPLPVKKLNEEEEEEDIMSCYTIEINHRDTTPEQPNAIDEAIAWAKQKTLSPKKQVVVSDGNSDALGSSVRTHRHSTPTEQENEKTLGQREKRMLDDKIMIWSAGKERDIRLLLCTLHHILWPNSGWLPIPLHNLIEIPKVKKGYQRARLCLHPDKLQQRGATPPQKYLAENAFSILQVAWSEFISMAVL
;
A
#
# COMPACT_ATOMS: atom_id res chain seq x y z
N PHE A 1 -10.11 -61.09 0.10
CA PHE A 1 -8.95 -62.00 0.07
C PHE A 1 -7.85 -61.28 -0.68
N GLY A 2 -6.81 -60.68 -0.11
CA GLY A 2 -6.08 -60.96 1.13
C GLY A 2 -4.65 -61.34 0.75
N SER A 3 -3.70 -60.38 0.77
CA SER A 3 -2.23 -60.55 0.77
C SER A 3 -1.61 -59.14 0.70
N CYS A 4 -0.53 -58.74 1.37
CA CYS A 4 0.28 -59.27 2.45
C CYS A 4 1.10 -58.08 2.99
N ARG A 5 1.16 -57.92 4.32
CA ARG A 5 2.13 -57.01 5.00
C ARG A 5 3.53 -57.62 4.90
N LYS A 6 4.59 -56.79 4.81
CA LYS A 6 5.86 -56.95 5.56
C LYS A 6 6.55 -55.60 5.76
N ASN A 7 7.02 -55.38 6.98
CA ASN A 7 7.74 -54.21 7.46
C ASN A 7 9.25 -54.51 7.56
N ALA A 8 10.05 -53.43 7.63
CA ALA A 8 11.35 -53.28 8.30
C ALA A 8 12.62 -53.99 7.74
N SER A 9 13.67 -53.21 7.42
CA SER A 9 14.82 -52.97 8.32
C SER A 9 15.82 -51.93 7.75
N PRO A 10 16.70 -51.33 8.57
CA PRO A 10 17.55 -50.18 8.23
C PRO A 10 19.06 -50.50 8.13
N GLU A 11 19.84 -49.47 7.80
CA GLU A 11 21.30 -49.29 7.95
C GLU A 11 22.27 -50.16 7.11
N THR A 12 23.08 -49.47 6.30
CA THR A 12 24.45 -49.93 5.97
C THR A 12 25.41 -48.75 6.06
N ILE A 13 26.25 -48.79 7.09
CA ILE A 13 27.46 -47.99 7.24
C ILE A 13 28.43 -48.43 6.13
N SER A 14 29.08 -47.50 5.44
CA SER A 14 30.23 -47.79 4.61
C SER A 14 31.44 -47.07 5.19
N LEU A 15 32.20 -47.81 6.00
CA LEU A 15 33.55 -47.48 6.41
C LEU A 15 34.48 -48.29 5.51
N GLU A 16 35.39 -47.62 4.82
CA GLU A 16 36.62 -48.26 4.33
C GLU A 16 37.84 -47.35 4.53
N PRO A 17 39.04 -47.94 4.62
CA PRO A 17 40.04 -47.52 5.60
C PRO A 17 41.43 -47.18 5.02
N MET A 18 42.17 -46.41 5.83
CA MET A 18 43.64 -46.38 6.02
C MET A 18 44.56 -46.13 4.81
N SER A 19 45.31 -45.01 4.87
CA SER A 19 46.73 -45.02 4.52
C SER A 19 47.51 -44.07 5.42
N ASN A 20 48.30 -44.65 6.32
CA ASN A 20 49.28 -43.97 7.16
C ASN A 20 50.59 -43.81 6.37
N CYS A 21 51.05 -42.58 6.19
CA CYS A 21 52.47 -42.30 5.99
C CYS A 21 52.91 -41.31 7.07
N SER A 22 53.80 -41.80 7.92
CA SER A 22 54.47 -41.04 8.98
C SER A 22 55.80 -40.48 8.46
N LEU A 23 56.42 -39.56 9.24
CA LEU A 23 57.79 -39.00 9.13
C LEU A 23 57.90 -37.72 8.26
N ARG A 24 58.47 -36.57 8.68
CA ARG A 24 59.32 -36.20 9.83
C ARG A 24 59.11 -34.72 10.23
N VAL A 25 59.46 -34.46 11.49
CA VAL A 25 59.82 -33.17 12.10
C VAL A 25 60.79 -32.34 11.24
N SER A 26 60.53 -31.02 11.18
CA SER A 26 61.53 -29.98 11.39
C SER A 26 60.83 -28.80 12.07
N ALA A 27 61.30 -28.49 13.27
CA ALA A 27 61.08 -27.20 13.93
C ALA A 27 62.19 -26.28 13.44
N ASP A 28 61.84 -25.09 12.96
CA ASP A 28 62.44 -23.81 13.34
C ASP A 28 61.91 -22.71 12.42
N ASP A 29 61.91 -21.51 12.98
CA ASP A 29 61.92 -20.21 12.31
C ASP A 29 60.58 -19.47 12.06
N LEU A 30 60.25 -18.68 13.09
CA LEU A 30 59.90 -17.25 13.05
C LEU A 30 58.57 -16.76 12.42
N GLU A 31 57.91 -15.97 13.27
CA GLU A 31 56.85 -14.97 13.07
C GLU A 31 55.39 -15.43 12.90
N PRO A 32 54.50 -15.08 13.87
CA PRO A 32 53.07 -15.05 13.61
C PRO A 32 52.74 -13.77 12.82
N PRO A 33 52.06 -13.84 11.66
CA PRO A 33 51.40 -12.66 11.13
C PRO A 33 50.22 -12.33 12.05
N ASN A 34 50.48 -11.49 13.05
CA ASN A 34 49.48 -10.57 13.59
C ASN A 34 49.02 -9.68 12.42
N SER A 35 47.96 -10.10 11.74
CA SER A 35 47.16 -9.21 10.91
C SER A 35 45.75 -9.20 11.49
N PRO A 36 45.33 -8.09 12.11
CA PRO A 36 43.95 -7.91 12.53
C PRO A 36 43.09 -7.85 11.26
N LEU A 37 42.17 -8.79 11.12
CA LEU A 37 41.07 -8.63 10.17
C LEU A 37 40.30 -7.36 10.55
N PRO A 38 40.07 -6.42 9.63
CA PRO A 38 39.20 -5.29 9.92
C PRO A 38 37.78 -5.84 10.03
N VAL A 39 37.28 -5.88 11.25
CA VAL A 39 35.86 -6.02 11.54
C VAL A 39 35.18 -4.85 10.82
N LYS A 40 34.61 -5.10 9.65
CA LYS A 40 33.67 -4.17 9.02
C LYS A 40 32.44 -4.12 9.92
N LYS A 41 32.48 -3.26 10.94
CA LYS A 41 31.28 -2.62 11.46
C LYS A 41 30.64 -1.92 10.27
N LEU A 42 29.61 -2.52 9.70
CA LEU A 42 28.61 -1.77 8.95
C LEU A 42 27.81 -0.97 9.98
N ASN A 43 28.43 0.11 10.47
CA ASN A 43 27.72 1.25 11.02
C ASN A 43 27.22 2.02 9.79
N GLU A 44 26.12 1.56 9.19
CA GLU A 44 25.36 2.30 8.17
C GLU A 44 24.28 3.16 8.86
N GLU A 45 24.61 3.81 9.98
CA GLU A 45 23.62 4.56 10.78
C GLU A 45 23.84 6.09 10.81
N GLU A 46 24.87 6.63 10.15
CA GLU A 46 25.16 8.08 10.21
C GLU A 46 24.97 8.84 8.88
N GLU A 47 24.93 8.17 7.72
CA GLU A 47 24.88 8.89 6.43
C GLU A 47 23.46 9.28 5.96
N GLU A 48 22.40 8.83 6.63
CA GLU A 48 21.01 9.12 6.21
C GLU A 48 20.45 10.45 6.76
N GLU A 49 21.14 11.11 7.70
CA GLU A 49 20.71 12.41 8.24
C GLU A 49 21.06 13.58 7.29
N ASP A 50 22.18 13.49 6.55
CA ASP A 50 22.59 14.52 5.60
C ASP A 50 21.71 14.54 4.33
N ILE A 51 21.17 13.40 3.94
CA ILE A 51 20.20 13.30 2.83
C ILE A 51 18.89 14.03 3.20
N MET A 52 18.63 14.27 4.48
CA MET A 52 17.41 14.93 4.96
C MET A 52 17.48 16.46 4.93
N SER A 53 18.63 17.06 4.54
CA SER A 53 18.74 18.52 4.40
C SER A 53 18.34 19.05 3.01
N CYS A 54 18.15 18.20 1.99
CA CYS A 54 17.80 18.67 0.63
C CYS A 54 16.29 18.76 0.34
N TYR A 55 15.42 18.54 1.34
CA TYR A 55 13.96 18.45 1.16
C TYR A 55 13.15 19.70 1.50
N THR A 56 13.80 20.80 1.88
CA THR A 56 13.14 22.11 2.00
C THR A 56 13.07 22.77 0.61
N ILE A 57 11.92 22.66 -0.06
CA ILE A 57 11.66 23.43 -1.29
C ILE A 57 11.31 24.86 -0.86
N GLU A 58 12.24 25.80 -1.04
CA GLU A 58 11.95 27.22 -0.95
C GLU A 58 11.02 27.62 -2.10
N ILE A 59 9.76 27.93 -1.80
CA ILE A 59 8.82 28.47 -2.78
C ILE A 59 9.17 29.94 -2.99
N ASN A 60 9.98 30.20 -4.02
CA ASN A 60 10.14 31.56 -4.56
C ASN A 60 8.77 32.07 -5.03
N HIS A 61 8.23 33.08 -4.35
CA HIS A 61 7.05 33.80 -4.81
C HIS A 61 7.43 34.58 -6.06
N ARG A 62 7.06 34.06 -7.23
CA ARG A 62 7.20 34.78 -8.50
C ARG A 62 5.95 35.63 -8.66
N ASP A 63 6.06 36.93 -8.37
CA ASP A 63 5.04 37.92 -8.71
C ASP A 63 4.73 37.82 -10.20
N THR A 64 3.54 37.33 -10.53
CA THR A 64 3.05 37.25 -11.89
C THR A 64 1.92 38.26 -12.03
N THR A 65 2.22 39.32 -12.76
CA THR A 65 1.36 40.46 -13.11
C THR A 65 0.14 39.97 -13.91
N PRO A 66 -1.07 40.54 -13.71
CA PRO A 66 -2.31 39.97 -14.25
C PRO A 66 -2.68 40.63 -15.58
N GLU A 67 -2.47 39.96 -16.70
CA GLU A 67 -3.07 40.31 -17.99
C GLU A 67 -3.41 39.01 -18.74
N GLN A 68 -4.62 38.94 -19.29
CA GLN A 68 -5.25 37.89 -20.11
C GLN A 68 -6.15 36.87 -19.36
N PRO A 69 -7.49 36.96 -19.53
CA PRO A 69 -8.44 36.03 -18.92
C PRO A 69 -8.34 34.63 -19.55
N ASN A 70 -8.16 33.67 -18.66
CA ASN A 70 -7.88 32.27 -18.92
C ASN A 70 -9.12 31.50 -19.39
N ALA A 71 -8.89 30.52 -20.25
CA ALA A 71 -9.80 29.56 -20.89
C ALA A 71 -10.77 28.77 -19.97
N ILE A 72 -10.82 29.10 -18.68
CA ILE A 72 -11.69 28.49 -17.68
C ILE A 72 -13.12 29.05 -17.80
N ASP A 73 -13.26 30.33 -18.16
CA ASP A 73 -14.57 30.97 -18.34
C ASP A 73 -15.30 30.50 -19.62
N GLU A 74 -14.56 30.04 -20.64
CA GLU A 74 -15.14 29.45 -21.87
C GLU A 74 -15.79 28.08 -21.61
N ALA A 75 -15.20 27.28 -20.71
CA ALA A 75 -15.76 25.99 -20.32
C ALA A 75 -17.08 26.12 -19.52
N ILE A 76 -17.24 27.21 -18.76
CA ILE A 76 -18.47 27.51 -18.00
C ILE A 76 -19.61 27.93 -18.95
N ALA A 77 -19.29 28.62 -20.06
CA ALA A 77 -20.29 29.04 -21.04
C ALA A 77 -20.94 27.87 -21.81
N TRP A 78 -20.18 26.80 -22.11
CA TRP A 78 -20.68 25.61 -22.81
C TRP A 78 -21.75 24.84 -22.01
N ALA A 79 -21.66 24.85 -20.68
CA ALA A 79 -22.58 24.10 -19.81
C ALA A 79 -23.98 24.73 -19.68
N LYS A 80 -24.19 25.96 -20.18
CA LYS A 80 -25.47 26.68 -20.07
C LYS A 80 -26.33 26.66 -21.34
N GLN A 81 -25.89 26.04 -22.44
CA GLN A 81 -26.59 26.12 -23.73
C GLN A 81 -27.48 24.90 -24.06
N LYS A 82 -27.43 23.79 -23.29
CA LYS A 82 -28.20 22.57 -23.62
C LYS A 82 -29.43 22.29 -22.74
N THR A 83 -29.85 23.25 -21.91
CA THR A 83 -31.07 23.11 -21.08
C THR A 83 -32.15 24.15 -21.40
N LEU A 84 -32.13 24.73 -22.59
CA LEU A 84 -33.20 25.60 -23.08
C LEU A 84 -33.62 25.17 -24.49
N SER A 85 -34.75 24.50 -24.55
CA SER A 85 -35.57 24.31 -25.74
C SER A 85 -37.04 24.26 -25.28
N PRO A 86 -38.00 24.70 -26.10
CA PRO A 86 -38.68 25.97 -25.86
C PRO A 86 -39.96 25.84 -25.04
N LYS A 87 -40.24 26.82 -24.16
CA LYS A 87 -41.60 27.07 -23.67
C LYS A 87 -42.45 27.54 -24.85
N LYS A 88 -43.27 26.64 -25.39
CA LYS A 88 -44.36 26.99 -26.31
C LYS A 88 -45.35 27.87 -25.55
N GLN A 89 -45.44 29.12 -25.97
CA GLN A 89 -46.37 30.11 -25.42
C GLN A 89 -47.80 29.67 -25.72
N VAL A 90 -48.59 29.53 -24.66
CA VAL A 90 -50.05 29.34 -24.76
C VAL A 90 -50.65 30.72 -25.01
N VAL A 91 -51.09 30.93 -26.25
CA VAL A 91 -51.99 32.02 -26.61
C VAL A 91 -53.40 31.44 -26.53
N VAL A 92 -54.23 32.01 -25.66
CA VAL A 92 -55.66 31.75 -25.56
C VAL A 92 -56.36 32.32 -26.79
N SER A 93 -57.08 31.48 -27.52
CA SER A 93 -58.15 31.87 -28.44
C SER A 93 -59.09 30.66 -28.64
N ASP A 94 -60.38 30.92 -28.48
CA ASP A 94 -61.51 29.99 -28.52
C ASP A 94 -61.63 29.19 -29.83
N GLY A 95 -62.17 27.96 -29.75
CA GLY A 95 -62.62 27.21 -30.92
C GLY A 95 -62.78 25.69 -30.73
N ASN A 96 -64.03 25.27 -30.57
CA ASN A 96 -64.65 23.94 -30.68
C ASN A 96 -64.02 22.87 -31.61
N SER A 97 -63.88 21.61 -31.15
CA SER A 97 -64.44 20.37 -31.76
C SER A 97 -63.82 19.06 -31.23
N ASP A 98 -64.67 18.05 -31.10
CA ASP A 98 -64.47 16.70 -30.59
C ASP A 98 -63.44 15.86 -31.36
N ALA A 99 -62.65 15.03 -30.68
CA ALA A 99 -62.11 13.78 -31.24
C ALA A 99 -61.55 12.81 -30.18
N LEU A 100 -62.17 11.65 -30.14
CA LEU A 100 -61.78 10.39 -29.50
C LEU A 100 -60.38 9.92 -29.92
N GLY A 101 -59.53 9.52 -28.97
CA GLY A 101 -58.20 8.98 -29.25
C GLY A 101 -57.59 8.21 -28.08
N SER A 102 -57.94 6.93 -27.97
CA SER A 102 -57.28 5.94 -27.09
C SER A 102 -55.84 5.70 -27.57
N SER A 103 -54.84 5.89 -26.69
CA SER A 103 -53.47 5.48 -27.00
C SER A 103 -52.75 4.90 -25.78
N VAL A 104 -52.53 3.60 -25.90
CA VAL A 104 -51.75 2.65 -25.12
C VAL A 104 -50.51 3.28 -24.45
N ARG A 105 -50.45 3.12 -23.11
CA ARG A 105 -49.22 3.29 -22.33
C ARG A 105 -48.27 2.15 -22.66
N THR A 106 -47.30 2.38 -23.54
CA THR A 106 -46.18 1.46 -23.73
C THR A 106 -45.33 1.44 -22.46
N HIS A 107 -45.33 0.31 -21.75
CA HIS A 107 -44.37 0.01 -20.70
C HIS A 107 -42.95 0.07 -21.27
N ARG A 108 -42.23 1.12 -20.91
CA ARG A 108 -40.81 1.27 -21.22
C ARG A 108 -40.04 0.26 -20.37
N HIS A 109 -39.55 -0.80 -21.00
CA HIS A 109 -38.52 -1.66 -20.43
C HIS A 109 -37.27 -0.79 -20.16
N SER A 110 -36.99 -0.54 -18.89
CA SER A 110 -35.71 -0.02 -18.44
C SER A 110 -34.70 -1.15 -18.55
N THR A 111 -33.89 -1.13 -19.61
CA THR A 111 -32.66 -1.92 -19.68
C THR A 111 -31.77 -1.52 -18.49
N PRO A 112 -31.29 -2.47 -17.66
CA PRO A 112 -30.33 -2.14 -16.60
C PRO A 112 -29.08 -1.56 -17.27
N THR A 113 -28.85 -0.28 -17.05
CA THR A 113 -27.70 0.44 -17.57
C THR A 113 -26.43 -0.14 -16.96
N GLU A 114 -25.42 -0.43 -17.78
CA GLU A 114 -24.10 -0.97 -17.40
C GLU A 114 -23.43 -0.22 -16.23
N GLN A 115 -23.81 1.05 -16.03
CA GLN A 115 -23.42 1.92 -14.93
C GLN A 115 -23.86 1.44 -13.53
N GLU A 116 -24.94 0.66 -13.38
CA GLU A 116 -25.30 0.08 -12.07
C GLU A 116 -24.40 -1.12 -11.71
N ASN A 117 -24.01 -1.92 -12.71
CA ASN A 117 -23.14 -3.08 -12.49
C ASN A 117 -21.70 -2.67 -12.11
N GLU A 118 -21.16 -1.61 -12.70
CA GLU A 118 -19.80 -1.13 -12.36
C GLU A 118 -19.73 -0.56 -10.92
N LYS A 119 -20.77 0.19 -10.50
CA LYS A 119 -20.86 0.74 -9.14
C LYS A 119 -20.95 -0.36 -8.07
N THR A 120 -21.68 -1.44 -8.34
CA THR A 120 -21.80 -2.56 -7.40
C THR A 120 -20.50 -3.36 -7.29
N LEU A 121 -19.75 -3.51 -8.38
CA LEU A 121 -18.45 -4.16 -8.37
C LEU A 121 -17.42 -3.37 -7.55
N GLY A 122 -17.32 -2.06 -7.76
CA GLY A 122 -16.43 -1.19 -6.98
C GLY A 122 -16.79 -1.14 -5.50
N GLN A 123 -18.09 -1.15 -5.16
CA GLN A 123 -18.53 -1.27 -3.78
C GLN A 123 -18.15 -2.62 -3.14
N ARG A 124 -18.25 -3.71 -3.89
CA ARG A 124 -17.84 -5.04 -3.41
C ARG A 124 -16.33 -5.10 -3.15
N GLU A 125 -15.51 -4.59 -4.07
CA GLU A 125 -14.05 -4.53 -3.89
C GLU A 125 -13.68 -3.70 -2.66
N LYS A 126 -14.28 -2.52 -2.50
CA LYS A 126 -14.07 -1.67 -1.32
C LYS A 126 -14.37 -2.42 -0.02
N ARG A 127 -15.52 -3.13 0.06
CA ARG A 127 -15.87 -3.93 1.24
C ARG A 127 -14.85 -5.02 1.54
N MET A 128 -14.33 -5.69 0.51
CA MET A 128 -13.28 -6.70 0.69
C MET A 128 -11.98 -6.09 1.26
N LEU A 129 -11.62 -4.87 0.84
CA LEU A 129 -10.48 -4.15 1.40
C LEU A 129 -10.74 -3.74 2.85
N ASP A 130 -11.94 -3.25 3.14
CA ASP A 130 -12.37 -2.89 4.50
C ASP A 130 -12.27 -4.10 5.44
N ASP A 131 -12.80 -5.26 5.01
CA ASP A 131 -12.72 -6.51 5.76
C ASP A 131 -11.26 -6.93 5.98
N LYS A 132 -10.42 -6.80 4.93
CA LYS A 132 -8.99 -7.12 5.02
C LYS A 132 -8.28 -6.24 6.06
N ILE A 133 -8.57 -4.94 6.09
CA ILE A 133 -8.02 -3.99 7.05
C ILE A 133 -8.52 -4.31 8.46
N MET A 134 -9.83 -4.52 8.61
CA MET A 134 -10.47 -4.82 9.89
C MET A 134 -9.88 -6.10 10.51
N ILE A 135 -9.81 -7.19 9.75
CA ILE A 135 -9.23 -8.45 10.22
C ILE A 135 -7.75 -8.27 10.58
N TRP A 136 -7.01 -7.51 9.77
CA TRP A 136 -5.61 -7.25 10.06
C TRP A 136 -5.45 -6.44 11.35
N SER A 137 -6.21 -5.37 11.56
CA SER A 137 -6.01 -4.49 12.70
C SER A 137 -6.62 -5.02 14.00
N ALA A 138 -7.61 -5.92 13.90
CA ALA A 138 -8.37 -6.48 15.02
C ALA A 138 -7.50 -6.86 16.22
N GLY A 139 -7.74 -6.22 17.37
CA GLY A 139 -7.10 -6.53 18.65
C GLY A 139 -5.65 -6.03 18.79
N LYS A 140 -5.13 -5.31 17.80
CA LYS A 140 -3.78 -4.70 17.83
C LYS A 140 -3.76 -3.26 17.29
N GLU A 141 -4.91 -2.61 17.18
CA GLU A 141 -5.07 -1.27 16.59
C GLU A 141 -4.28 -0.18 17.33
N ARG A 142 -3.95 -0.44 18.61
CA ARG A 142 -3.22 0.47 19.49
C ARG A 142 -1.74 0.11 19.64
N ASP A 143 -1.31 -1.06 19.16
CA ASP A 143 0.08 -1.52 19.29
C ASP A 143 0.84 -1.33 17.98
N ILE A 144 1.63 -0.24 17.93
CA ILE A 144 2.43 0.08 16.75
C ILE A 144 3.41 -1.03 16.37
N ARG A 145 3.93 -1.79 17.33
CA ARG A 145 4.93 -2.85 17.08
C ARG A 145 4.28 -4.00 16.34
N LEU A 146 3.09 -4.42 16.80
CA LEU A 146 2.34 -5.51 16.16
C LEU A 146 1.82 -5.10 14.78
N LEU A 147 1.34 -3.86 14.63
CA LEU A 147 0.90 -3.35 13.34
C LEU A 147 2.05 -3.34 12.32
N LEU A 148 3.21 -2.78 12.68
CA LEU A 148 4.39 -2.77 11.80
C LEU A 148 4.85 -4.19 11.45
N CYS A 149 4.96 -5.09 12.44
CA CYS A 149 5.40 -6.47 12.21
C CYS A 149 4.51 -7.20 11.19
N THR A 150 3.21 -6.93 11.20
CA THR A 150 2.21 -7.65 10.40
C THR A 150 1.69 -6.86 9.19
N LEU A 151 2.20 -5.66 8.93
CA LEU A 151 1.75 -4.79 7.83
C LEU A 151 1.83 -5.48 6.46
N HIS A 152 2.82 -6.36 6.29
CA HIS A 152 3.04 -7.14 5.06
C HIS A 152 1.85 -8.04 4.67
N HIS A 153 0.96 -8.42 5.59
CA HIS A 153 -0.20 -9.25 5.28
C HIS A 153 -1.28 -8.53 4.47
N ILE A 154 -1.39 -7.21 4.62
CA ILE A 154 -2.37 -6.42 3.88
C ILE A 154 -1.80 -5.84 2.61
N LEU A 155 -0.51 -5.53 2.58
CA LEU A 155 0.12 -4.92 1.42
C LEU A 155 0.24 -5.88 0.22
N TRP A 156 0.37 -5.28 -0.95
CA TRP A 156 0.56 -5.98 -2.21
C TRP A 156 2.04 -6.25 -2.48
N PRO A 157 2.35 -7.21 -3.38
CA PRO A 157 3.71 -7.42 -3.87
C PRO A 157 4.28 -6.12 -4.44
N ASN A 158 5.57 -5.85 -4.22
CA ASN A 158 6.25 -4.63 -4.68
C ASN A 158 5.73 -3.32 -4.07
N SER A 159 4.98 -3.38 -2.97
CA SER A 159 4.61 -2.20 -2.17
C SER A 159 5.84 -1.44 -1.64
N GLY A 160 7.02 -2.05 -1.62
CA GLY A 160 8.25 -1.51 -1.04
C GLY A 160 8.36 -1.76 0.47
N TRP A 161 7.41 -2.49 1.05
CA TRP A 161 7.46 -2.92 2.44
C TRP A 161 8.28 -4.21 2.58
N LEU A 162 9.19 -4.23 3.55
CA LEU A 162 9.89 -5.43 3.96
C LEU A 162 9.39 -5.85 5.35
N PRO A 163 9.02 -7.13 5.56
CA PRO A 163 8.60 -7.61 6.88
C PRO A 163 9.67 -7.36 7.94
N ILE A 164 9.25 -6.82 9.09
CA ILE A 164 10.13 -6.55 10.23
C ILE A 164 9.72 -7.52 11.35
N PRO A 165 10.60 -8.40 11.83
CA PRO A 165 10.25 -9.31 12.91
C PRO A 165 10.09 -8.55 14.23
N LEU A 166 9.22 -9.05 15.12
CA LEU A 166 8.88 -8.37 16.38
C LEU A 166 10.10 -8.09 17.28
N HIS A 167 11.10 -8.98 17.29
CA HIS A 167 12.32 -8.77 18.08
C HIS A 167 13.11 -7.53 17.63
N ASN A 168 12.98 -7.11 16.36
CA ASN A 168 13.55 -5.89 15.83
C ASN A 168 12.67 -4.65 16.10
N LEU A 169 11.62 -4.77 16.91
CA LEU A 169 10.72 -3.69 17.30
C LEU A 169 10.58 -3.58 18.83
N ILE A 170 11.55 -4.10 19.58
CA ILE A 170 11.57 -4.00 21.06
C ILE A 170 12.00 -2.60 21.51
N GLU A 171 13.07 -2.09 20.92
CA GLU A 171 13.68 -0.81 21.26
C GLU A 171 12.94 0.36 20.59
N ILE A 172 12.70 1.44 21.34
CA ILE A 172 12.09 2.68 20.86
C ILE A 172 12.69 3.16 19.52
N PRO A 173 14.02 3.33 19.37
CA PRO A 173 14.61 3.80 18.11
C PRO A 173 14.27 2.89 16.92
N LYS A 174 14.22 1.57 17.12
CA LYS A 174 13.86 0.62 16.07
C LYS A 174 12.39 0.72 15.67
N VAL A 175 11.49 0.96 16.64
CA VAL A 175 10.07 1.25 16.36
C VAL A 175 9.94 2.56 15.56
N LYS A 176 10.70 3.61 15.91
CA LYS A 176 10.70 4.87 15.16
C LYS A 176 11.15 4.67 13.70
N LYS A 177 12.27 3.97 13.49
CA LYS A 177 12.77 3.63 12.14
C LYS A 177 11.74 2.79 11.36
N GLY A 178 11.11 1.80 11.99
CA GLY A 178 10.05 0.99 11.37
C GLY A 178 8.83 1.81 10.94
N TYR A 179 8.36 2.71 11.81
CA TYR A 179 7.25 3.60 11.50
C TYR A 179 7.58 4.58 10.37
N GLN A 180 8.78 5.17 10.36
CA GLN A 180 9.23 6.04 9.27
C GLN A 180 9.21 5.32 7.91
N ARG A 181 9.68 4.08 7.86
CA ARG A 181 9.60 3.24 6.66
C ARG A 181 8.15 3.00 6.23
N ALA A 182 7.24 2.80 7.18
CA ALA A 182 5.82 2.60 6.89
C ALA A 182 5.19 3.85 6.29
N ARG A 183 5.53 5.04 6.83
CA ARG A 183 5.09 6.32 6.28
C ARG A 183 5.53 6.47 4.83
N LEU A 184 6.80 6.20 4.50
CA LEU A 184 7.30 6.27 3.13
C LEU A 184 6.64 5.25 2.20
N CYS A 185 6.32 4.06 2.72
CA CYS A 185 5.66 3.02 1.93
C CYS A 185 4.20 3.36 1.60
N LEU A 186 3.48 3.99 2.54
CA LEU A 186 2.04 4.26 2.45
C LEU A 186 1.72 5.70 2.03
N HIS A 187 2.72 6.56 1.87
CA HIS A 187 2.50 7.96 1.49
C HIS A 187 1.94 8.07 0.06
N PRO A 188 0.90 8.90 -0.18
CA PRO A 188 0.26 9.03 -1.49
C PRO A 188 1.24 9.38 -2.62
N ASP A 189 2.24 10.22 -2.37
CA ASP A 189 3.29 10.55 -3.36
C ASP A 189 4.10 9.31 -3.78
N LYS A 190 4.53 8.50 -2.82
CA LYS A 190 5.31 7.29 -3.11
C LYS A 190 4.47 6.20 -3.78
N LEU A 191 3.19 6.11 -3.42
CA LEU A 191 2.23 5.26 -4.10
C LEU A 191 2.00 5.69 -5.55
N GLN A 192 1.92 7.01 -5.80
CA GLN A 192 1.77 7.56 -7.14
C GLN A 192 3.02 7.27 -7.99
N GLN A 193 4.22 7.47 -7.45
CA GLN A 193 5.49 7.17 -8.13
C GLN A 193 5.63 5.69 -8.51
N ARG A 194 5.09 4.78 -7.68
CA ARG A 194 5.12 3.32 -7.92
C ARG A 194 3.97 2.80 -8.79
N GLY A 195 3.09 3.67 -9.27
CA GLY A 195 1.94 3.27 -10.09
C GLY A 195 0.89 2.47 -9.33
N ALA A 196 0.69 2.76 -8.04
CA ALA A 196 -0.29 2.04 -7.21
C ALA A 196 -1.72 2.18 -7.79
N THR A 197 -2.46 1.07 -7.81
CA THR A 197 -3.83 1.04 -8.29
C THR A 197 -4.78 1.76 -7.32
N PRO A 198 -5.97 2.23 -7.76
CA PRO A 198 -6.96 2.83 -6.87
C PRO A 198 -7.27 2.00 -5.59
N PRO A 199 -7.49 0.67 -5.64
CA PRO A 199 -7.72 -0.13 -4.43
C PRO A 199 -6.50 -0.19 -3.50
N GLN A 200 -5.28 -0.15 -4.05
CA GLN A 200 -4.04 -0.11 -3.25
C GLN A 200 -3.89 1.21 -2.50
N LYS A 201 -4.22 2.33 -3.16
CA LYS A 201 -4.24 3.66 -2.52
C LYS A 201 -5.25 3.71 -1.38
N TYR A 202 -6.45 3.19 -1.60
CA TYR A 202 -7.48 3.09 -0.57
C TYR A 202 -7.00 2.25 0.63
N LEU A 203 -6.44 1.07 0.36
CA LEU A 203 -5.92 0.20 1.41
C LEU A 203 -4.81 0.90 2.22
N ALA A 204 -3.87 1.55 1.54
CA ALA A 204 -2.76 2.23 2.19
C ALA A 204 -3.20 3.42 3.04
N GLU A 205 -4.17 4.21 2.58
CA GLU A 205 -4.74 5.33 3.33
C GLU A 205 -5.37 4.88 4.65
N ASN A 206 -6.19 3.83 4.61
CA ASN A 206 -6.83 3.28 5.81
C ASN A 206 -5.81 2.66 6.78
N ALA A 207 -4.85 1.88 6.25
CA ALA A 207 -3.78 1.32 7.07
C ALA A 207 -2.90 2.41 7.71
N PHE A 208 -2.64 3.48 6.97
CA PHE A 208 -1.87 4.63 7.45
C PHE A 208 -2.58 5.34 8.59
N SER A 209 -3.90 5.53 8.49
CA SER A 209 -4.72 6.12 9.56
C SER A 209 -4.59 5.34 10.87
N ILE A 210 -4.68 4.01 10.83
CA ILE A 210 -4.54 3.14 12.00
C ILE A 210 -3.12 3.26 12.59
N LEU A 211 -2.10 3.24 11.74
CA LEU A 211 -0.70 3.39 12.19
C LEU A 211 -0.45 4.74 12.87
N GLN A 212 -1.06 5.84 12.40
CA GLN A 212 -0.91 7.16 13.01
C GLN A 212 -1.50 7.20 14.43
N VAL A 213 -2.65 6.56 14.64
CA VAL A 213 -3.28 6.46 15.96
C VAL A 213 -2.38 5.69 16.93
N ALA A 214 -1.94 4.48 16.55
CA ALA A 214 -1.06 3.66 17.38
C ALA A 214 0.30 4.34 17.67
N TRP A 215 0.86 5.03 16.67
CA TRP A 215 2.09 5.81 16.83
C TRP A 215 1.93 6.93 17.85
N SER A 216 0.81 7.64 17.82
CA SER A 216 0.55 8.77 18.73
C SER A 216 0.49 8.28 20.18
N GLU A 217 -0.14 7.13 20.43
CA GLU A 217 -0.16 6.50 21.75
C GLU A 217 1.21 6.00 22.18
N PHE A 218 1.95 5.36 21.26
CA PHE A 218 3.31 4.89 21.54
C PHE A 218 4.23 6.03 21.97
N ILE A 219 4.18 7.18 21.30
CA ILE A 219 4.96 8.36 21.67
C ILE A 219 4.50 8.94 22.99
N SER A 220 3.18 9.03 23.23
CA SER A 220 2.63 9.47 24.51
C SER A 220 3.15 8.61 25.69
N MET A 221 3.20 7.28 25.51
CA MET A 221 3.72 6.35 26.52
C MET A 221 5.24 6.39 26.67
N ALA A 222 5.98 6.64 25.59
CA ALA A 222 7.44 6.63 25.60
C ALA A 222 8.08 7.92 26.15
N VAL A 223 7.30 8.99 26.29
CA VAL A 223 7.74 10.30 26.80
C VAL A 223 7.44 10.46 28.30
N LEU A 224 6.59 9.60 28.87
CA LEU A 224 6.31 9.51 30.30
C LEU A 224 7.31 8.58 31.01
#